data_AF-A0A7S0AYV8-F1
#
_entry.id   AF-A0A7S0AYV8-F1
#
_cell.length_a   1.000
_cell.length_b   1.000
_cell.length_c   1.000
_cell.angle_alpha   90.00
_cell.angle_beta   90.00
_cell.angle_gamma   90.00
#
_symmetry.space_group_name_H-M   'P 1'
#
loop_
_entity.id
_entity.type
_entity.pdbx_description
1 polymer ?
#
loop_
_entity_poly.entity_id
_entity_poly.type
_entity_poly.pdbx_seq_one_letter_code
_entity_poly.pdbx_strand_id
1 'polypeptide(L)'
;ASRRSGGPPVKKDLAVVASGPTRAHVNPTGKVSEVLLLFQRHAVLVWVFFPVFVVAQWLTPGFQPTCSAGYSACTLVVVALAIVHHLYAESRAWAAVKALLTVPELCVMRQLGILRKRRCLVLLGILEDLNLYTVLTFPFVAHACDAETTERWLQSWAAVPVVGESAAAMLAIPRFWGCAAIVVACVVLGGLAGMCRLLALDGRQIELLGGGLEASALEEAPRLAGAVFFSMAQSAEAAVMPSVAQLCEEIGLQRRWVFNSKEDRGGAYAVTKAHRDVAWGKMRYESLEMYELYNQEELHRVDSAGSYHFMLKIVRKVLIANAIQLWFQSTFFELSFKSIGSEAAYKLIAGMVISGLQVFVRSADTVPKLGCPGLALTLPSMIIVAWAGAKVYYAFHCSGHVWNLTTGCVGGTGVAPATV
;
A
#
# COMPACT_ATOMS: atom_id res chain seq x y z
N ALA A 1 -49.29 38.44 -45.93
CA ALA A 1 -48.72 38.27 -44.57
C ALA A 1 -49.43 37.12 -43.87
N SER A 2 -48.92 35.90 -44.02
CA SER A 2 -49.54 34.68 -43.48
C SER A 2 -48.58 33.51 -43.66
N ARG A 3 -48.16 32.87 -42.55
CA ARG A 3 -48.27 31.41 -42.36
C ARG A 3 -47.74 31.01 -40.99
N ARG A 4 -48.68 30.58 -40.14
CA ARG A 4 -48.43 29.59 -39.09
C ARG A 4 -47.91 28.31 -39.76
N SER A 5 -46.82 27.74 -39.26
CA SER A 5 -46.56 26.31 -39.39
C SER A 5 -46.20 25.77 -38.01
N GLY A 6 -47.23 25.28 -37.31
CA GLY A 6 -47.06 24.42 -36.15
C GLY A 6 -46.33 23.15 -36.59
N GLY A 7 -45.11 22.99 -36.08
CA GLY A 7 -44.42 21.71 -36.15
C GLY A 7 -45.11 20.72 -35.20
N PRO A 8 -45.36 19.47 -35.62
CA PRO A 8 -45.94 18.47 -34.74
C PRO A 8 -44.99 18.18 -33.58
N PRO A 9 -45.50 17.91 -32.37
CA PRO A 9 -44.66 17.44 -31.28
C PRO A 9 -44.12 16.05 -31.65
N VAL A 10 -42.83 15.95 -31.92
CA VAL A 10 -42.11 14.69 -32.07
C VAL A 10 -42.03 14.03 -30.68
N LYS A 11 -43.14 13.41 -30.26
CA LYS A 11 -43.27 12.52 -29.11
C LYS A 11 -43.53 11.11 -29.64
N LYS A 12 -42.46 10.39 -29.97
CA LYS A 12 -42.36 8.96 -30.36
C LYS A 12 -40.98 8.87 -31.02
N ASP A 13 -39.91 8.45 -30.34
CA ASP A 13 -39.49 7.05 -30.29
C ASP A 13 -38.32 6.83 -29.31
N LEU A 14 -38.33 7.47 -28.14
CA LEU A 14 -37.28 7.27 -27.10
C LEU A 14 -37.57 6.11 -26.12
N ALA A 15 -38.60 5.30 -26.40
CA ALA A 15 -39.06 4.24 -25.49
C ALA A 15 -38.46 2.85 -25.76
N VAL A 16 -37.64 2.65 -26.80
CA VAL A 16 -37.28 1.29 -27.29
C VAL A 16 -35.86 0.82 -26.89
N VAL A 17 -35.05 1.61 -26.18
CA VAL A 17 -33.63 1.24 -25.92
C VAL A 17 -33.37 0.67 -24.51
N ALA A 18 -34.37 0.53 -23.64
CA ALA A 18 -34.12 0.28 -22.21
C ALA A 18 -34.28 -1.19 -21.73
N SER A 19 -34.51 -2.19 -22.59
CA SER A 19 -34.43 -3.59 -22.17
C SER A 19 -33.00 -4.13 -22.34
N GLY A 20 -32.04 -3.46 -21.71
CA GLY A 20 -30.70 -4.03 -21.53
C GLY A 20 -30.81 -5.34 -20.73
N PRO A 21 -29.88 -6.29 -20.92
CA PRO A 21 -29.90 -7.54 -20.16
C PRO A 21 -30.01 -7.24 -18.67
N THR A 22 -31.11 -7.70 -18.05
CA THR A 22 -31.34 -7.58 -16.62
C THR A 22 -30.17 -8.23 -15.91
N ARG A 23 -29.27 -7.40 -15.37
CA ARG A 23 -28.07 -7.86 -14.67
C ARG A 23 -28.56 -8.71 -13.51
N ALA A 24 -28.14 -9.98 -13.47
CA ALA A 24 -28.53 -10.89 -12.41
C ALA A 24 -28.30 -10.24 -11.05
N HIS A 25 -29.28 -10.33 -10.15
CA HIS A 25 -29.22 -9.73 -8.82
C HIS A 25 -27.99 -10.28 -8.08
N VAL A 26 -27.01 -9.43 -7.83
CA VAL A 26 -25.77 -9.83 -7.15
C VAL A 26 -26.03 -9.84 -5.65
N ASN A 27 -25.84 -10.99 -4.99
CA ASN A 27 -25.86 -11.05 -3.53
C ASN A 27 -24.56 -10.40 -2.99
N PRO A 28 -24.63 -9.21 -2.36
CA PRO A 28 -23.43 -8.49 -1.94
C PRO A 28 -22.66 -9.24 -0.85
N THR A 29 -23.36 -9.89 0.08
CA THR A 29 -22.74 -10.64 1.18
C THR A 29 -21.91 -11.81 0.66
N GLY A 30 -22.46 -12.58 -0.29
CA GLY A 30 -21.74 -13.68 -0.93
C GLY A 30 -20.50 -13.19 -1.69
N LYS A 31 -20.58 -12.02 -2.32
CA LYS A 31 -19.44 -11.42 -3.03
C LYS A 31 -18.38 -10.85 -2.11
N VAL A 32 -18.74 -10.25 -0.98
CA VAL A 32 -17.76 -9.80 0.03
C VAL A 32 -17.01 -11.01 0.59
N SER A 33 -17.70 -12.09 0.96
CA SER A 33 -17.04 -13.32 1.42
C SER A 33 -16.10 -13.91 0.35
N GLU A 34 -16.52 -13.94 -0.93
CA GLU A 34 -15.63 -14.35 -2.04
C GLU A 34 -14.34 -13.50 -2.10
N VAL A 35 -14.46 -12.18 -1.94
CA VAL A 35 -13.31 -11.26 -1.95
C VAL A 35 -12.40 -11.49 -0.74
N LEU A 36 -12.95 -11.60 0.47
CA LEU A 36 -12.17 -11.82 1.69
C LEU A 36 -11.42 -13.16 1.64
N LEU A 37 -12.03 -14.22 1.10
CA LEU A 37 -11.36 -15.50 0.91
C LEU A 37 -10.16 -15.40 -0.05
N LEU A 38 -10.27 -14.61 -1.12
CA LEU A 38 -9.15 -14.36 -2.03
C LEU A 38 -8.02 -13.59 -1.34
N PHE A 39 -8.36 -12.60 -0.52
CA PHE A 39 -7.37 -11.89 0.30
C PHE A 39 -6.68 -12.83 1.29
N GLN A 40 -7.44 -13.68 1.97
CA GLN A 40 -6.90 -14.60 2.99
C GLN A 40 -5.90 -15.58 2.37
N ARG A 41 -6.27 -16.21 1.26
CA ARG A 41 -5.39 -17.17 0.56
C ARG A 41 -4.05 -16.55 0.17
N HIS A 42 -4.08 -15.35 -0.39
CA HIS A 42 -2.84 -14.68 -0.78
C HIS A 42 -2.07 -14.15 0.44
N ALA A 43 -2.74 -13.62 1.46
CA ALA A 43 -2.10 -13.19 2.70
C ALA A 43 -1.38 -14.34 3.42
N VAL A 44 -1.94 -15.55 3.42
CA VAL A 44 -1.27 -16.75 3.98
C VAL A 44 0.02 -17.07 3.19
N LEU A 45 -0.03 -17.00 1.86
CA LEU A 45 1.16 -17.21 1.03
C LEU A 45 2.26 -16.19 1.39
N VAL A 46 1.88 -14.92 1.50
CA VAL A 46 2.80 -13.80 1.69
C VAL A 46 3.37 -13.73 3.11
N TRP A 47 2.55 -13.93 4.14
CA TRP A 47 2.95 -13.69 5.54
C TRP A 47 3.28 -14.95 6.32
N VAL A 48 2.95 -16.13 5.80
CA VAL A 48 3.28 -17.41 6.44
C VAL A 48 4.24 -18.19 5.57
N PHE A 49 3.85 -18.50 4.33
CA PHE A 49 4.65 -19.37 3.47
C PHE A 49 6.00 -18.73 3.12
N PHE A 50 6.06 -17.45 2.72
CA PHE A 50 7.33 -16.78 2.40
C PHE A 50 8.31 -16.71 3.58
N PRO A 51 7.95 -16.22 4.79
CA PRO A 51 8.86 -16.24 5.92
C PRO A 51 9.36 -17.65 6.28
N VAL A 52 8.46 -18.65 6.29
CA VAL A 52 8.83 -20.05 6.54
C VAL A 52 9.79 -20.57 5.47
N PHE A 53 9.51 -20.28 4.20
CA PHE A 53 10.36 -20.65 3.09
C PHE A 53 11.75 -20.03 3.19
N VAL A 54 11.86 -18.74 3.55
CA VAL A 54 13.14 -18.06 3.72
C VAL A 54 13.95 -18.67 4.87
N VAL A 55 13.32 -19.00 6.00
CA VAL A 55 14.01 -19.70 7.11
C VAL A 55 14.47 -21.09 6.66
N ALA A 56 13.63 -21.85 5.96
CA ALA A 56 14.00 -23.16 5.43
C ALA A 56 15.17 -23.07 4.43
N GLN A 57 15.18 -22.02 3.59
CA GLN A 57 16.26 -21.71 2.66
C GLN A 57 17.59 -21.50 3.41
N TRP A 58 17.55 -20.74 4.51
CA TRP A 58 18.74 -20.49 5.35
C TRP A 58 19.22 -21.75 6.09
N LEU A 59 18.32 -22.65 6.49
CA LEU A 59 18.70 -23.88 7.19
C LEU A 59 19.22 -25.00 6.27
N THR A 60 19.06 -24.88 4.95
CA THR A 60 19.42 -25.94 4.01
C THR A 60 20.76 -25.65 3.30
N PRO A 61 21.83 -26.46 3.50
CA PRO A 61 23.19 -26.15 3.05
C PRO A 61 23.38 -25.79 1.57
N GLY A 62 22.54 -26.31 0.66
CA GLY A 62 22.60 -25.99 -0.78
C GLY A 62 21.85 -24.72 -1.20
N PHE A 63 21.04 -24.14 -0.31
CA PHE A 63 20.22 -22.96 -0.60
C PHE A 63 20.59 -21.73 0.23
N GLN A 64 21.52 -21.89 1.18
CA GLN A 64 21.93 -20.81 2.06
C GLN A 64 22.39 -19.59 1.26
N PRO A 65 21.92 -18.38 1.62
CA PRO A 65 22.43 -17.17 1.00
C PRO A 65 23.93 -17.02 1.26
N THR A 66 24.68 -16.57 0.25
CA THR A 66 26.12 -16.34 0.36
C THR A 66 26.45 -14.87 0.11
N CYS A 67 27.61 -14.42 0.59
CA CYS A 67 28.06 -13.05 0.34
C CYS A 67 28.36 -12.79 -1.16
N SER A 68 28.72 -13.83 -1.91
CA SER A 68 29.05 -13.72 -3.34
C SER A 68 27.82 -13.70 -4.24
N ALA A 69 26.89 -14.64 -4.04
CA ALA A 69 25.74 -14.84 -4.91
C ALA A 69 24.45 -14.18 -4.38
N GLY A 70 24.37 -13.90 -3.08
CA GLY A 70 23.12 -13.51 -2.42
C GLY A 70 22.20 -14.71 -2.27
N TYR A 71 20.93 -14.57 -2.63
CA TYR A 71 19.96 -15.68 -2.61
C TYR A 71 20.06 -16.60 -3.84
N SER A 72 19.76 -17.88 -3.65
CA SER A 72 19.79 -18.92 -4.70
C SER A 72 18.81 -18.64 -5.87
N ALA A 73 19.21 -19.04 -7.09
CA ALA A 73 18.35 -18.97 -8.27
C ALA A 73 17.07 -19.81 -8.14
N CYS A 74 17.10 -20.91 -7.36
CA CYS A 74 15.90 -21.69 -7.07
C CYS A 74 14.81 -20.84 -6.43
N THR A 75 15.20 -19.83 -5.65
CA THR A 75 14.21 -18.97 -5.02
C THR A 75 13.50 -18.06 -5.99
N LEU A 76 14.16 -17.64 -7.08
CA LEU A 76 13.50 -16.87 -8.14
C LEU A 76 12.34 -17.65 -8.77
N VAL A 77 12.42 -18.98 -8.82
CA VAL A 77 11.32 -19.84 -9.29
C VAL A 77 10.13 -19.78 -8.32
N VAL A 78 10.38 -19.88 -7.01
CA VAL A 78 9.33 -19.79 -5.99
C VAL A 78 8.66 -18.41 -6.00
N VAL A 79 9.45 -17.35 -6.13
CA VAL A 79 8.95 -15.98 -6.25
C VAL A 79 8.12 -15.80 -7.53
N ALA A 80 8.57 -16.34 -8.66
CA ALA A 80 7.81 -16.31 -9.92
C ALA A 80 6.45 -17.02 -9.79
N LEU A 81 6.41 -18.19 -9.15
CA LEU A 81 5.16 -18.92 -8.88
C LEU A 81 4.21 -18.11 -7.97
N ALA A 82 4.76 -17.45 -6.95
CA ALA A 82 3.97 -16.59 -6.08
C ALA A 82 3.43 -15.36 -6.80
N ILE A 83 4.19 -14.77 -7.73
CA ILE A 83 3.70 -13.69 -8.60
C ILE A 83 2.56 -14.17 -9.50
N VAL A 84 2.64 -15.38 -10.06
CA VAL A 84 1.53 -15.96 -10.84
C VAL A 84 0.28 -16.12 -9.98
N HIS A 85 0.44 -16.63 -8.75
CA HIS A 85 -0.65 -16.72 -7.78
C HIS A 85 -1.23 -15.33 -7.44
N HIS A 86 -0.37 -14.34 -7.19
CA HIS A 86 -0.75 -12.95 -6.93
C HIS A 86 -1.61 -12.39 -8.06
N LEU A 87 -1.15 -12.50 -9.31
CA LEU A 87 -1.88 -12.02 -10.48
C LEU A 87 -3.25 -12.68 -10.64
N TYR A 88 -3.34 -13.99 -10.37
CA TYR A 88 -4.61 -14.70 -10.39
C TYR A 88 -5.55 -14.21 -9.28
N ALA A 89 -5.07 -14.17 -8.04
CA ALA A 89 -5.86 -13.78 -6.88
C ALA A 89 -6.34 -12.32 -6.98
N GLU A 90 -5.45 -11.40 -7.36
CA GLU A 90 -5.75 -9.99 -7.57
C GLU A 90 -6.76 -9.79 -8.71
N SER A 91 -6.61 -10.52 -9.82
CA SER A 91 -7.55 -10.42 -10.94
C SER A 91 -8.96 -10.90 -10.57
N ARG A 92 -9.06 -12.00 -9.83
CA ARG A 92 -10.33 -12.52 -9.29
C ARG A 92 -10.96 -11.56 -8.28
N ALA A 93 -10.16 -11.04 -7.34
CA ALA A 93 -10.63 -10.13 -6.30
C ALA A 93 -11.11 -8.82 -6.92
N TRP A 94 -10.37 -8.27 -7.89
CA TRP A 94 -10.78 -7.10 -8.66
C TRP A 94 -12.13 -7.32 -9.35
N ALA A 95 -12.33 -8.45 -10.02
CA ALA A 95 -13.58 -8.77 -10.70
C ALA A 95 -14.76 -8.87 -9.72
N ALA A 96 -14.54 -9.49 -8.56
CA ALA A 96 -15.55 -9.65 -7.53
C ALA A 96 -15.92 -8.31 -6.87
N VAL A 97 -14.93 -7.45 -6.53
CA VAL A 97 -15.19 -6.09 -6.03
C VAL A 97 -15.92 -5.25 -7.08
N LYS A 98 -15.51 -5.32 -8.35
CA LYS A 98 -16.19 -4.61 -9.44
C LYS A 98 -17.64 -5.08 -9.65
N ALA A 99 -17.96 -6.31 -9.29
CA ALA A 99 -19.34 -6.83 -9.35
C ALA A 99 -20.25 -6.23 -8.26
N LEU A 100 -19.68 -5.68 -7.17
CA LEU A 100 -20.40 -4.95 -6.12
C LEU A 100 -20.79 -3.52 -6.55
N LEU A 101 -20.34 -3.07 -7.73
CA LEU A 101 -20.65 -1.75 -8.27
C LEU A 101 -21.91 -1.76 -9.13
N THR A 102 -22.77 -0.79 -8.87
CA THR A 102 -23.89 -0.41 -9.75
C THR A 102 -23.36 0.16 -11.08
N VAL A 103 -24.22 0.21 -12.10
CA VAL A 103 -23.84 0.77 -13.41
C VAL A 103 -23.43 2.26 -13.31
N PRO A 104 -24.15 3.11 -12.57
CA PRO A 104 -23.73 4.50 -12.37
C PRO A 104 -22.38 4.62 -11.68
N GLU A 105 -22.14 3.88 -10.59
CA GLU A 105 -20.84 3.88 -9.89
C GLU A 105 -19.70 3.46 -10.83
N LEU A 106 -19.93 2.42 -11.65
CA LEU A 106 -18.93 1.97 -12.62
C LEU A 106 -18.62 3.04 -13.68
N CYS A 107 -19.62 3.85 -14.08
CA CYS A 107 -19.42 4.99 -14.97
C CYS A 107 -18.53 6.06 -14.31
N VAL A 108 -18.82 6.42 -13.05
CA VAL A 108 -18.02 7.35 -12.26
C VAL A 108 -16.57 6.86 -12.14
N MET A 109 -16.36 5.59 -11.77
CA MET A 109 -15.02 4.99 -11.67
C MET A 109 -14.24 5.02 -12.99
N ARG A 110 -14.95 4.92 -14.12
CA ARG A 110 -14.36 5.05 -15.47
C ARG A 110 -13.95 6.49 -15.75
N GLN A 111 -14.80 7.46 -15.42
CA GLN A 111 -14.54 8.90 -15.63
C GLN A 111 -13.38 9.39 -14.75
N LEU A 112 -13.30 8.93 -13.50
CA LEU A 112 -12.18 9.19 -12.58
C LEU A 112 -10.87 8.51 -13.00
N GLY A 113 -10.89 7.68 -14.04
CA GLY A 113 -9.71 6.99 -14.56
C GLY A 113 -9.22 5.83 -13.67
N ILE A 114 -9.92 5.46 -12.61
CA ILE A 114 -9.54 4.38 -11.68
C ILE A 114 -9.37 3.05 -12.42
N LEU A 115 -10.27 2.74 -13.35
CA LEU A 115 -10.17 1.52 -14.16
C LEU A 115 -8.96 1.52 -15.10
N ARG A 116 -8.48 2.70 -15.54
CA ARG A 116 -7.28 2.82 -16.39
C ARG A 116 -6.00 2.65 -15.56
N LYS A 117 -5.99 3.14 -14.32
CA LYS A 117 -4.86 3.02 -13.40
C LYS A 117 -4.55 1.57 -12.98
N ARG A 118 -5.52 0.65 -13.09
CA ARG A 118 -5.37 -0.78 -12.73
C ARG A 118 -4.05 -1.40 -13.20
N ARG A 119 -3.65 -1.19 -14.46
CA ARG A 119 -2.44 -1.82 -15.02
C ARG A 119 -1.18 -1.41 -14.26
N CYS A 120 -1.04 -0.11 -13.94
CA CYS A 120 0.08 0.40 -13.17
C CYS A 120 0.09 -0.16 -11.74
N LEU A 121 -1.09 -0.31 -11.13
CA LEU A 121 -1.22 -0.84 -9.78
C LEU A 121 -0.94 -2.34 -9.71
N VAL A 122 -1.32 -3.12 -10.71
CA VAL A 122 -0.95 -4.55 -10.79
C VAL A 122 0.57 -4.69 -10.87
N LEU A 123 1.24 -3.83 -11.65
CA LEU A 123 2.70 -3.80 -11.70
C LEU A 123 3.29 -3.40 -10.33
N LEU A 124 2.69 -2.44 -9.63
CA LEU A 124 3.08 -2.10 -8.26
C LEU A 124 2.93 -3.30 -7.31
N GLY A 125 1.87 -4.11 -7.44
CA GLY A 125 1.67 -5.34 -6.67
C GLY A 125 2.78 -6.36 -6.89
N ILE A 126 3.16 -6.59 -8.15
CA ILE A 126 4.32 -7.45 -8.50
C ILE A 126 5.61 -6.92 -7.86
N LEU A 127 5.84 -5.61 -7.95
CA LEU A 127 7.02 -4.99 -7.33
C LEU A 127 7.00 -5.16 -5.80
N GLU A 128 5.84 -5.09 -5.16
CA GLU A 128 5.70 -5.29 -3.71
C GLU A 128 5.99 -6.71 -3.27
N ASP A 129 5.55 -7.71 -4.03
CA ASP A 129 5.90 -9.11 -3.77
C ASP A 129 7.41 -9.36 -3.92
N LEU A 130 8.00 -8.82 -4.99
CA LEU A 130 9.45 -8.89 -5.22
C LEU A 130 10.23 -8.22 -4.09
N ASN A 131 9.81 -7.02 -3.69
CA ASN A 131 10.46 -6.26 -2.62
C ASN A 131 10.32 -6.94 -1.26
N LEU A 132 9.14 -7.49 -0.96
CA LEU A 132 8.94 -8.21 0.28
C LEU A 132 9.89 -9.42 0.36
N TYR A 133 10.05 -10.17 -0.74
CA TYR A 133 10.99 -11.28 -0.76
C TYR A 133 12.45 -10.84 -0.54
N THR A 134 12.91 -9.77 -1.20
CA THR A 134 14.27 -9.26 -0.98
C THR A 134 14.46 -8.74 0.45
N VAL A 135 13.44 -8.10 1.04
CA VAL A 135 13.44 -7.67 2.44
C VAL A 135 13.51 -8.88 3.39
N LEU A 136 12.74 -9.93 3.15
CA LEU A 136 12.74 -11.14 4.01
C LEU A 136 14.09 -11.86 3.99
N THR A 137 14.76 -11.90 2.84
CA THR A 137 16.05 -12.59 2.68
C THR A 137 17.25 -11.76 3.09
N PHE A 138 17.13 -10.43 3.09
CA PHE A 138 18.22 -9.52 3.36
C PHE A 138 19.00 -9.79 4.65
N PRO A 139 18.36 -10.06 5.83
CA PRO A 139 19.11 -10.36 7.04
C PRO A 139 20.03 -11.58 6.93
N PHE A 140 19.64 -12.58 6.15
CA PHE A 140 20.43 -13.80 5.94
C PHE A 140 21.61 -13.56 4.98
N VAL A 141 21.42 -12.72 3.96
CA VAL A 141 22.52 -12.24 3.13
C VAL A 141 23.51 -11.43 3.96
N ALA A 142 23.00 -10.53 4.81
CA ALA A 142 23.84 -9.74 5.72
C ALA A 142 24.59 -10.62 6.72
N HIS A 143 23.94 -11.66 7.26
CA HIS A 143 24.58 -12.66 8.10
C HIS A 143 25.74 -13.37 7.39
N ALA A 144 25.59 -13.71 6.11
CA ALA A 144 26.66 -14.34 5.33
C ALA A 144 27.89 -13.44 5.10
N CYS A 145 27.76 -12.11 5.26
CA CYS A 145 28.84 -11.13 5.17
C CYS A 145 29.19 -10.48 6.53
N ASP A 146 28.75 -11.07 7.65
CA ASP A 146 28.64 -10.38 8.95
C ASP A 146 29.98 -9.98 9.57
N ALA A 147 31.03 -10.79 9.42
CA ALA A 147 32.31 -10.54 10.10
C ALA A 147 32.88 -9.14 9.81
N GLU A 148 33.04 -8.79 8.53
CA GLU A 148 33.58 -7.49 8.10
C GLU A 148 32.54 -6.36 8.23
N THR A 149 31.28 -6.66 7.95
CA THR A 149 30.20 -5.66 7.95
C THR A 149 29.94 -5.12 9.35
N THR A 150 29.84 -6.01 10.34
CA THR A 150 29.54 -5.61 11.72
C THR A 150 30.70 -4.83 12.33
N GLU A 151 31.95 -5.22 12.09
CA GLU A 151 33.10 -4.46 12.61
C GLU A 151 33.09 -3.00 12.10
N ARG A 152 32.94 -2.81 10.78
CA ARG A 152 32.88 -1.47 10.18
C ARG A 152 31.65 -0.67 10.63
N TRP A 153 30.50 -1.33 10.77
CA TRP A 153 29.30 -0.70 11.32
C TRP A 153 29.57 -0.17 12.73
N LEU A 154 30.14 -0.99 13.62
CA LEU A 154 30.41 -0.59 15.00
C LEU A 154 31.43 0.55 15.08
N GLN A 155 32.48 0.50 14.25
CA GLN A 155 33.45 1.61 14.13
C GLN A 155 32.77 2.91 13.68
N SER A 156 31.85 2.84 12.71
CA SER A 156 31.11 4.01 12.23
C SER A 156 30.23 4.64 13.32
N TRP A 157 29.62 3.82 14.18
CA TRP A 157 28.82 4.29 15.31
C TRP A 157 29.70 4.87 16.42
N ALA A 158 30.83 4.23 16.74
CA ALA A 158 31.76 4.72 17.75
C ALA A 158 32.30 6.13 17.42
N ALA A 159 32.38 6.49 16.13
CA ALA A 159 32.79 7.82 15.69
C ALA A 159 31.74 8.94 15.92
N VAL A 160 30.50 8.60 16.29
CA VAL A 160 29.45 9.58 16.57
C VAL A 160 29.68 10.22 17.95
N PRO A 161 29.78 11.57 18.05
CA PRO A 161 30.07 12.22 19.32
C PRO A 161 28.96 11.98 20.35
N VAL A 162 29.33 11.97 21.63
CA VAL A 162 28.47 11.85 22.83
C VAL A 162 27.79 10.49 23.01
N VAL A 163 27.22 9.90 21.95
CA VAL A 163 26.40 8.67 22.05
C VAL A 163 27.02 7.45 21.37
N GLY A 164 28.13 7.64 20.63
CA GLY A 164 28.68 6.62 19.73
C GLY A 164 29.15 5.33 20.41
N GLU A 165 29.92 5.43 21.50
CA GLU A 165 30.40 4.25 22.23
C GLU A 165 29.25 3.43 22.81
N SER A 166 28.28 4.08 23.45
CA SER A 166 27.08 3.42 23.98
C SER A 166 26.25 2.78 22.87
N ALA A 167 26.05 3.46 21.75
CA ALA A 167 25.33 2.93 20.59
C ALA A 167 26.07 1.71 20.01
N ALA A 168 27.39 1.79 19.83
CA ALA A 168 28.20 0.68 19.35
C ALA A 168 28.13 -0.51 20.31
N ALA A 169 28.25 -0.30 21.62
CA ALA A 169 28.12 -1.37 22.62
C ALA A 169 26.75 -2.08 22.55
N MET A 170 25.67 -1.31 22.40
CA MET A 170 24.32 -1.87 22.24
C MET A 170 24.15 -2.62 20.92
N LEU A 171 24.71 -2.10 19.83
CA LEU A 171 24.61 -2.69 18.48
C LEU A 171 25.53 -3.90 18.30
N ALA A 172 26.56 -4.05 19.14
CA ALA A 172 27.46 -5.21 19.12
C ALA A 172 26.74 -6.52 19.50
N ILE A 173 25.65 -6.43 20.28
CA ILE A 173 24.85 -7.58 20.71
C ILE A 173 24.07 -8.19 19.54
N PRO A 174 23.15 -7.47 18.86
CA PRO A 174 22.42 -8.00 17.71
C PRO A 174 23.30 -8.07 16.45
N ARG A 175 24.41 -7.32 16.41
CA ARG A 175 25.24 -7.13 15.21
C ARG A 175 24.44 -6.47 14.08
N PHE A 176 25.07 -6.24 12.92
CA PHE A 176 24.38 -5.63 11.78
C PHE A 176 23.12 -6.42 11.39
N TRP A 177 23.29 -7.72 11.16
CA TRP A 177 22.25 -8.57 10.58
C TRP A 177 21.08 -8.77 11.55
N GLY A 178 21.33 -8.80 12.87
CA GLY A 178 20.26 -8.92 13.86
C GLY A 178 19.43 -7.64 13.94
N CYS A 179 20.03 -6.45 13.81
CA CYS A 179 19.29 -5.20 13.67
C CYS A 179 18.38 -5.22 12.43
N ALA A 180 18.91 -5.66 11.28
CA ALA A 180 18.10 -5.84 10.07
C ALA A 180 16.96 -6.85 10.29
N ALA A 181 17.25 -7.99 10.93
CA ALA A 181 16.27 -9.03 11.24
C ALA A 181 15.14 -8.51 12.15
N ILE A 182 15.44 -7.65 13.12
CA ILE A 182 14.41 -7.01 13.98
C ILE A 182 13.47 -6.16 13.14
N VAL A 183 13.99 -5.34 12.22
CA VAL A 183 13.13 -4.52 11.34
C VAL A 183 12.28 -5.41 10.43
N VAL A 184 12.86 -6.48 9.87
CA VAL A 184 12.11 -7.46 9.06
C VAL A 184 11.03 -8.16 9.90
N ALA A 185 11.32 -8.52 11.15
CA ALA A 185 10.35 -9.10 12.06
C ALA A 185 9.18 -8.15 12.33
N CYS A 186 9.43 -6.84 12.49
CA CYS A 186 8.37 -5.84 12.60
C CYS A 186 7.46 -5.80 11.35
N VAL A 187 8.04 -5.94 10.15
CA VAL A 187 7.27 -6.02 8.90
C VAL A 187 6.40 -7.28 8.87
N VAL A 188 6.97 -8.44 9.20
CA VAL A 188 6.26 -9.73 9.24
C VAL A 188 5.15 -9.71 10.28
N LEU A 189 5.43 -9.25 11.51
CA LEU A 189 4.43 -9.12 12.57
C LEU A 189 3.31 -8.15 12.18
N GLY A 190 3.64 -7.04 11.53
CA GLY A 190 2.64 -6.11 10.98
C GLY A 190 1.78 -6.74 9.89
N GLY A 191 2.35 -7.62 9.07
CA GLY A 191 1.65 -8.44 8.07
C GLY A 191 0.72 -9.47 8.70
N LEU A 192 1.23 -10.27 9.64
CA LEU A 192 0.48 -11.27 10.42
C LEU A 192 -0.67 -10.63 11.19
N ALA A 193 -0.47 -9.47 11.83
CA ALA A 193 -1.55 -8.73 12.49
C ALA A 193 -2.62 -8.25 11.50
N GLY A 194 -2.24 -7.90 10.26
CA GLY A 194 -3.18 -7.62 9.18
C GLY A 194 -3.98 -8.86 8.76
N MET A 195 -3.30 -10.01 8.62
CA MET A 195 -3.91 -11.30 8.29
C MET A 195 -4.86 -11.78 9.41
N CYS A 196 -4.47 -11.69 10.68
CA CYS A 196 -5.33 -12.05 11.81
C CYS A 196 -6.60 -11.18 11.85
N ARG A 197 -6.48 -9.87 11.56
CA ARG A 197 -7.65 -9.01 11.41
C ARG A 197 -8.55 -9.46 10.27
N LEU A 198 -7.98 -9.81 9.12
CA LEU A 198 -8.72 -10.35 7.98
C LEU A 198 -9.44 -11.67 8.29
N LEU A 199 -8.83 -12.56 9.07
CA LEU A 199 -9.46 -13.81 9.54
C LEU A 199 -10.58 -13.53 10.55
N ALA A 200 -10.38 -12.55 11.45
CA ALA A 200 -11.41 -12.15 12.41
C ALA A 200 -12.59 -11.40 11.78
N LEU A 201 -12.37 -10.74 10.63
CA LEU A 201 -13.41 -10.02 9.90
C LEU A 201 -14.44 -10.96 9.28
N ASP A 202 -14.06 -12.16 8.81
CA ASP A 202 -14.98 -13.06 8.09
C ASP A 202 -16.26 -13.40 8.90
N GLY A 203 -16.13 -13.62 10.22
CA GLY A 203 -17.28 -13.87 11.09
C GLY A 203 -18.07 -12.61 11.45
N ARG A 204 -17.39 -11.54 11.88
CA ARG A 204 -18.05 -10.33 12.40
C ARG A 204 -18.61 -9.41 11.33
N GLN A 205 -17.94 -9.30 10.18
CA GLN A 205 -18.42 -8.42 9.12
C GLN A 205 -19.66 -8.96 8.44
N ILE A 206 -19.83 -10.28 8.27
CA ILE A 206 -21.08 -10.82 7.71
C ILE A 206 -22.27 -10.41 8.59
N GLU A 207 -22.08 -10.44 9.90
CA GLU A 207 -23.09 -10.05 10.89
C GLU A 207 -23.32 -8.52 10.94
N LEU A 208 -22.24 -7.73 10.93
CA LEU A 208 -22.30 -6.26 10.85
C LEU A 208 -22.84 -5.76 9.50
N LEU A 209 -22.59 -6.49 8.41
CA LEU A 209 -23.21 -6.25 7.10
C LEU A 209 -24.70 -6.59 7.17
N GLY A 210 -25.08 -7.62 7.92
CA GLY A 210 -26.47 -7.94 8.23
C GLY A 210 -27.19 -6.83 9.01
N GLY A 211 -26.52 -6.21 9.98
CA GLY A 211 -27.07 -5.10 10.78
C GLY A 211 -26.93 -3.70 10.17
N GLY A 212 -25.94 -3.49 9.29
CA GLY A 212 -25.67 -2.25 8.56
C GLY A 212 -26.23 -2.23 7.14
N LEU A 213 -26.89 -3.31 6.72
CA LEU A 213 -27.91 -3.24 5.70
C LEU A 213 -29.06 -2.44 6.30
N GLU A 214 -28.95 -1.11 6.20
CA GLU A 214 -30.15 -0.30 6.29
C GLU A 214 -31.06 -0.80 5.18
N ALA A 215 -32.02 -1.63 5.57
CA ALA A 215 -33.19 -1.89 4.77
C ALA A 215 -33.97 -0.57 4.72
N SER A 216 -33.42 0.41 4.01
CA SER A 216 -34.22 1.49 3.49
C SER A 216 -35.27 0.77 2.66
N ALA A 217 -36.51 0.74 3.18
CA ALA A 217 -37.65 0.04 2.60
C ALA A 217 -37.98 0.49 1.16
N LEU A 218 -37.14 1.37 0.58
CA LEU A 218 -37.29 2.11 -0.65
C LEU A 218 -36.16 1.88 -1.67
N GLU A 219 -35.01 1.31 -1.30
CA GLU A 219 -33.93 0.93 -2.25
C GLU A 219 -34.14 -0.51 -2.76
N GLU A 220 -34.28 -0.66 -4.07
CA GLU A 220 -34.50 -1.96 -4.74
C GLU A 220 -33.28 -2.91 -4.66
N ALA A 221 -32.12 -2.43 -4.20
CA ALA A 221 -30.93 -3.24 -4.03
C ALA A 221 -30.15 -2.86 -2.76
N PRO A 222 -29.74 -3.84 -1.93
CA PRO A 222 -28.94 -3.59 -0.73
C PRO A 222 -27.59 -2.93 -1.06
N ARG A 223 -27.35 -1.73 -0.53
CA ARG A 223 -26.10 -0.97 -0.71
C ARG A 223 -25.19 -1.11 0.51
N LEU A 224 -23.95 -1.53 0.29
CA LEU A 224 -22.93 -1.60 1.35
C LEU A 224 -22.41 -0.20 1.72
N ALA A 225 -22.24 0.07 3.02
CA ALA A 225 -21.66 1.31 3.54
C ALA A 225 -20.22 1.57 3.07
N GLY A 226 -19.80 2.84 3.02
CA GLY A 226 -18.46 3.23 2.56
C GLY A 226 -17.34 2.67 3.46
N ALA A 227 -17.57 2.65 4.78
CA ALA A 227 -16.61 2.13 5.76
C ALA A 227 -16.25 0.64 5.54
N VAL A 228 -17.18 -0.17 5.01
CA VAL A 228 -16.93 -1.57 4.64
C VAL A 228 -15.83 -1.66 3.58
N PHE A 229 -15.88 -0.80 2.57
CA PHE A 229 -14.85 -0.78 1.53
C PHE A 229 -13.50 -0.32 2.06
N PHE A 230 -13.42 0.59 3.02
CA PHE A 230 -12.15 0.92 3.67
C PHE A 230 -11.57 -0.27 4.45
N SER A 231 -12.41 -1.06 5.11
CA SER A 231 -11.98 -2.32 5.74
C SER A 231 -11.51 -3.36 4.70
N MET A 232 -12.20 -3.47 3.56
CA MET A 232 -11.75 -4.29 2.43
C MET A 232 -10.45 -3.77 1.82
N ALA A 233 -10.24 -2.45 1.77
CA ALA A 233 -9.00 -1.84 1.28
C ALA A 233 -7.83 -2.16 2.21
N GLN A 234 -8.02 -2.06 3.54
CA GLN A 234 -7.03 -2.49 4.53
C GLN A 234 -6.68 -3.97 4.38
N SER A 235 -7.69 -4.80 4.12
CA SER A 235 -7.52 -6.24 3.90
C SER A 235 -6.76 -6.54 2.60
N ALA A 236 -7.08 -5.83 1.51
CA ALA A 236 -6.36 -5.91 0.25
C ALA A 236 -4.89 -5.45 0.41
N GLU A 237 -4.61 -4.38 1.15
CA GLU A 237 -3.23 -3.94 1.45
C GLU A 237 -2.47 -4.94 2.33
N ALA A 238 -3.16 -5.60 3.26
CA ALA A 238 -2.60 -6.71 4.01
C ALA A 238 -2.29 -7.89 3.08
N ALA A 239 -3.14 -8.18 2.10
CA ALA A 239 -2.89 -9.18 1.07
C ALA A 239 -1.97 -8.69 -0.07
N VAL A 240 -1.34 -7.50 0.04
CA VAL A 240 -0.42 -6.96 -0.98
C VAL A 240 -1.08 -6.79 -2.36
N MET A 241 -2.38 -6.44 -2.40
CA MET A 241 -3.14 -6.21 -3.64
C MET A 241 -3.48 -4.72 -3.85
N PRO A 242 -2.51 -3.88 -4.26
CA PRO A 242 -2.70 -2.43 -4.34
C PRO A 242 -3.80 -2.00 -5.30
N SER A 243 -4.05 -2.72 -6.40
CA SER A 243 -5.12 -2.34 -7.34
C SER A 243 -6.50 -2.51 -6.70
N VAL A 244 -6.71 -3.61 -6.00
CA VAL A 244 -7.98 -3.89 -5.32
C VAL A 244 -8.16 -2.94 -4.13
N ALA A 245 -7.09 -2.66 -3.39
CA ALA A 245 -7.10 -1.67 -2.32
C ALA A 245 -7.54 -0.30 -2.84
N GLN A 246 -6.93 0.22 -3.91
CA GLN A 246 -7.32 1.52 -4.47
C GLN A 246 -8.75 1.50 -5.00
N LEU A 247 -9.21 0.42 -5.64
CA LEU A 247 -10.61 0.32 -6.06
C LEU A 247 -11.56 0.41 -4.87
N CYS A 248 -11.27 -0.31 -3.78
CA CYS A 248 -12.06 -0.25 -2.56
C CYS A 248 -12.02 1.15 -1.90
N GLU A 249 -10.85 1.80 -1.82
CA GLU A 249 -10.72 3.17 -1.31
C GLU A 249 -11.62 4.14 -2.08
N GLU A 250 -11.58 4.09 -3.41
CA GLU A 250 -12.37 4.98 -4.26
C GLU A 250 -13.87 4.69 -4.13
N ILE A 251 -14.27 3.42 -4.04
CA ILE A 251 -15.68 3.07 -3.78
C ILE A 251 -16.11 3.62 -2.42
N GLY A 252 -15.30 3.43 -1.37
CA GLY A 252 -15.57 3.97 -0.04
C GLY A 252 -15.76 5.49 -0.06
N LEU A 253 -14.86 6.22 -0.74
CA LEU A 253 -14.94 7.67 -0.90
C LEU A 253 -16.17 8.12 -1.69
N GLN A 254 -16.58 7.40 -2.73
CA GLN A 254 -17.80 7.75 -3.47
C GLN A 254 -19.07 7.43 -2.68
N ARG A 255 -19.03 6.41 -1.82
CA ARG A 255 -20.19 6.00 -1.00
C ARG A 255 -20.47 6.90 0.19
N ARG A 256 -19.57 7.82 0.53
CA ARG A 256 -19.89 8.95 1.42
C ARG A 256 -21.01 9.83 0.88
N TRP A 257 -21.35 9.74 -0.41
CA TRP A 257 -22.49 10.42 -1.02
C TRP A 257 -23.67 9.46 -1.13
N VAL A 258 -24.71 9.68 -0.31
CA VAL A 258 -25.98 8.95 -0.41
C VAL A 258 -26.86 9.64 -1.44
N PHE A 259 -27.28 8.92 -2.49
CA PHE A 259 -28.21 9.43 -3.48
C PHE A 259 -29.57 8.80 -3.23
N ASN A 260 -30.45 9.50 -2.53
CA ASN A 260 -31.85 9.10 -2.42
C ASN A 260 -32.66 9.86 -3.46
N SER A 261 -33.18 9.16 -4.47
CA SER A 261 -34.01 9.78 -5.52
C SER A 261 -35.46 10.03 -5.11
N LYS A 262 -35.91 9.37 -4.03
CA LYS A 262 -37.30 9.40 -3.57
C LYS A 262 -37.53 10.36 -2.42
N GLU A 263 -36.48 10.79 -1.73
CA GLU A 263 -36.55 11.82 -0.70
C GLU A 263 -36.27 13.20 -1.29
N ASP A 264 -37.29 14.06 -1.34
CA ASP A 264 -37.14 15.48 -1.67
C ASP A 264 -36.31 16.25 -0.63
N ARG A 265 -36.10 15.66 0.55
CA ARG A 265 -35.33 16.21 1.67
C ARG A 265 -34.20 15.26 2.04
N GLY A 266 -33.11 15.29 1.26
CA GLY A 266 -31.90 14.53 1.59
C GLY A 266 -31.13 14.02 0.38
N GLY A 267 -29.85 13.74 0.59
CA GLY A 267 -28.98 13.11 -0.40
C GLY A 267 -28.44 14.03 -1.50
N ALA A 268 -27.51 13.50 -2.29
CA ALA A 268 -26.73 14.29 -3.26
C ALA A 268 -27.60 14.99 -4.33
N TYR A 269 -28.77 14.42 -4.69
CA TYR A 269 -29.71 15.09 -5.58
C TYR A 269 -30.34 16.33 -4.93
N ALA A 270 -30.88 16.20 -3.72
CA ALA A 270 -31.50 17.31 -3.02
C ALA A 270 -30.47 18.39 -2.70
N VAL A 271 -29.24 18.03 -2.33
CA VAL A 271 -28.13 18.97 -2.14
C VAL A 271 -27.80 19.72 -3.44
N THR A 272 -27.65 19.01 -4.56
CA THR A 272 -27.37 19.64 -5.86
C THR A 272 -28.51 20.56 -6.31
N LYS A 273 -29.75 20.13 -6.10
CA LYS A 273 -30.95 20.92 -6.37
C LYS A 273 -31.01 22.15 -5.47
N ALA A 274 -30.72 22.01 -4.17
CA ALA A 274 -30.67 23.11 -3.21
C ALA A 274 -29.59 24.13 -3.60
N HIS A 275 -28.37 23.73 -3.96
CA HIS A 275 -27.34 24.65 -4.47
C HIS A 275 -27.83 25.43 -5.69
N ARG A 276 -28.47 24.74 -6.63
CA ARG A 276 -29.02 25.35 -7.84
C ARG A 276 -30.17 26.31 -7.51
N ASP A 277 -31.03 25.95 -6.59
CA ASP A 277 -32.15 26.79 -6.14
C ASP A 277 -31.66 28.03 -5.38
N VAL A 278 -30.60 27.91 -4.57
CA VAL A 278 -29.93 29.06 -3.93
C VAL A 278 -29.27 29.97 -4.98
N ALA A 279 -28.55 29.41 -5.95
CA ALA A 279 -27.91 30.18 -7.03
C ALA A 279 -28.93 30.94 -7.89
N TRP A 280 -30.18 30.45 -7.97
CA TRP A 280 -31.29 31.10 -8.65
C TRP A 280 -32.20 31.94 -7.74
N GLY A 281 -31.84 32.12 -6.47
CA GLY A 281 -32.62 32.91 -5.50
C GLY A 281 -33.97 32.30 -5.13
N LYS A 282 -34.20 31.01 -5.43
CA LYS A 282 -35.42 30.25 -5.08
C LYS A 282 -35.39 29.73 -3.64
N MET A 283 -34.21 29.67 -3.03
CA MET A 283 -33.99 29.20 -1.67
C MET A 283 -33.03 30.15 -0.93
N ARG A 284 -33.22 30.33 0.39
CA ARG A 284 -32.30 31.09 1.24
C ARG A 284 -31.05 30.26 1.55
N TYR A 285 -29.91 30.92 1.73
CA TYR A 285 -28.62 30.25 1.97
C TYR A 285 -28.64 29.41 3.26
N GLU A 286 -29.30 29.88 4.33
CA GLU A 286 -29.38 29.16 5.61
C GLU A 286 -30.15 27.82 5.47
N SER A 287 -31.04 27.72 4.48
CA SER A 287 -31.76 26.46 4.22
C SER A 287 -30.89 25.42 3.51
N LEU A 288 -29.80 25.83 2.83
CA LEU A 288 -28.84 24.93 2.19
C LEU A 288 -28.10 24.08 3.22
N GLU A 289 -27.74 24.68 4.37
CA GLU A 289 -27.02 24.03 5.46
C GLU A 289 -27.75 22.77 5.94
N MET A 290 -29.09 22.83 6.05
CA MET A 290 -29.91 21.67 6.42
C MET A 290 -29.83 20.50 5.41
N TYR A 291 -29.64 20.78 4.11
CA TYR A 291 -29.43 19.73 3.11
C TYR A 291 -28.00 19.16 3.17
N GLU A 292 -27.01 20.00 3.48
CA GLU A 292 -25.60 19.60 3.65
C GLU A 292 -25.38 18.76 4.93
N LEU A 293 -26.23 18.94 5.95
CA LEU A 293 -26.17 18.20 7.21
C LEU A 293 -26.68 16.75 7.13
N TYR A 294 -27.50 16.41 6.13
CA TYR A 294 -28.22 15.12 6.03
C TYR A 294 -27.31 13.88 5.96
N ASN A 295 -26.00 14.05 5.74
CA ASN A 295 -25.08 12.93 5.55
C ASN A 295 -23.73 13.11 6.26
N GLN A 296 -23.69 13.98 7.29
CA GLN A 296 -22.46 14.29 8.02
C GLN A 296 -21.94 13.09 8.82
N GLU A 297 -22.83 12.23 9.32
CA GLU A 297 -22.42 11.06 10.10
C GLU A 297 -21.67 10.02 9.23
N GLU A 298 -22.21 9.66 8.07
CA GLU A 298 -21.51 8.75 7.15
C GLU A 298 -20.25 9.40 6.59
N LEU A 299 -20.29 10.70 6.27
CA LEU A 299 -19.10 11.44 5.86
C LEU A 299 -17.99 11.35 6.91
N HIS A 300 -18.30 11.67 8.17
CA HIS A 300 -17.34 11.61 9.27
C HIS A 300 -16.84 10.18 9.51
N ARG A 301 -17.72 9.17 9.43
CA ARG A 301 -17.34 7.75 9.57
C ARG A 301 -16.37 7.32 8.47
N VAL A 302 -16.67 7.68 7.22
CA VAL A 302 -15.83 7.37 6.06
C VAL A 302 -14.49 8.11 6.11
N ASP A 303 -14.51 9.40 6.43
CA ASP A 303 -13.28 10.22 6.51
C ASP A 303 -12.38 9.78 7.67
N SER A 304 -12.96 9.39 8.82
CA SER A 304 -12.21 8.81 9.94
C SER A 304 -11.57 7.47 9.57
N ALA A 305 -12.34 6.56 8.96
CA ALA A 305 -11.83 5.26 8.50
C ALA A 305 -10.74 5.41 7.43
N GLY A 306 -10.92 6.35 6.49
CA GLY A 306 -9.94 6.68 5.47
C GLY A 306 -8.66 7.26 6.05
N SER A 307 -8.77 8.25 6.94
CA SER A 307 -7.62 8.87 7.60
C SER A 307 -6.78 7.83 8.37
N TYR A 308 -7.44 6.96 9.14
CA TYR A 308 -6.78 5.87 9.85
C TYR A 308 -6.05 4.91 8.91
N HIS A 309 -6.72 4.47 7.84
CA HIS A 309 -6.14 3.60 6.81
C HIS A 309 -4.89 4.21 6.18
N PHE A 310 -4.97 5.47 5.74
CA PHE A 310 -3.86 6.16 5.08
C PHE A 310 -2.68 6.41 6.04
N MET A 311 -2.94 6.74 7.30
CA MET A 311 -1.87 6.87 8.31
C MET A 311 -1.13 5.54 8.50
N LEU A 312 -1.86 4.43 8.66
CA LEU A 312 -1.25 3.10 8.76
C LEU A 312 -0.45 2.72 7.51
N LYS A 313 -0.95 3.10 6.32
CA LYS A 313 -0.27 2.87 5.04
C LYS A 313 1.09 3.58 5.01
N ILE A 314 1.16 4.87 5.37
CA ILE A 314 2.44 5.60 5.41
C ILE A 314 3.38 5.00 6.46
N VAL A 315 2.93 4.85 7.70
CA VAL A 315 3.83 4.43 8.80
C VAL A 315 4.34 3.00 8.59
N ARG A 316 3.43 2.05 8.32
CA ARG A 316 3.82 0.63 8.24
C ARG A 316 4.51 0.30 6.91
N LYS A 317 3.93 0.70 5.78
CA LYS A 317 4.43 0.29 4.46
C LYS A 317 5.51 1.23 3.95
N VAL A 318 5.28 2.54 3.98
CA VAL A 318 6.23 3.51 3.41
C VAL A 318 7.45 3.68 4.30
N LEU A 319 7.25 4.00 5.59
CA LEU A 319 8.36 4.28 6.50
C LEU A 319 9.07 2.99 6.93
N ILE A 320 8.36 2.07 7.62
CA ILE A 320 9.00 0.89 8.23
C ILE A 320 9.41 -0.13 7.17
N ALA A 321 8.48 -0.57 6.31
CA ALA A 321 8.75 -1.67 5.40
C ALA A 321 9.67 -1.30 4.22
N ASN A 322 9.63 -0.04 3.75
CA ASN A 322 10.39 0.37 2.58
C ASN A 322 11.54 1.33 2.92
N ALA A 323 11.28 2.48 3.56
CA ALA A 323 12.33 3.48 3.78
C ALA A 323 13.41 3.01 4.76
N ILE A 324 13.03 2.49 5.94
CA ILE A 324 14.01 1.98 6.91
C ILE A 324 14.77 0.77 6.34
N GLN A 325 14.08 -0.16 5.68
CA GLN A 325 14.74 -1.30 5.02
C GLN A 325 15.74 -0.85 3.93
N LEU A 326 15.38 0.14 3.12
CA LEU A 326 16.26 0.73 2.13
C LEU A 326 17.52 1.37 2.77
N TRP A 327 17.37 2.00 3.94
CA TRP A 327 18.50 2.53 4.70
C TRP A 327 19.44 1.42 5.18
N PHE A 328 18.90 0.31 5.68
CA PHE A 328 19.70 -0.86 6.04
C PHE A 328 20.39 -1.47 4.81
N GLN A 329 19.68 -1.65 3.69
CA GLN A 329 20.24 -2.20 2.45
C GLN A 329 21.37 -1.34 1.88
N SER A 330 21.19 -0.02 1.86
CA SER A 330 22.23 0.91 1.39
C SER A 330 23.43 0.97 2.32
N THR A 331 23.22 0.94 3.64
CA THR A 331 24.31 0.85 4.62
C THR A 331 25.05 -0.48 4.51
N PHE A 332 24.34 -1.60 4.28
CA PHE A 332 24.98 -2.88 4.01
C PHE A 332 25.84 -2.83 2.74
N PHE A 333 25.30 -2.30 1.64
CA PHE A 333 26.00 -2.16 0.37
C PHE A 333 27.30 -1.37 0.53
N GLU A 334 27.24 -0.24 1.24
CA GLU A 334 28.37 0.62 1.55
C GLU A 334 29.46 -0.12 2.35
N LEU A 335 29.08 -0.76 3.46
CA LEU A 335 30.03 -1.43 4.36
C LEU A 335 30.65 -2.69 3.76
N SER A 336 29.87 -3.41 2.95
CA SER A 336 30.28 -4.66 2.30
C SER A 336 30.83 -4.47 0.89
N PHE A 337 30.97 -3.23 0.41
CA PHE A 337 31.27 -2.90 -1.01
C PHE A 337 32.42 -3.71 -1.63
N LYS A 338 33.51 -3.93 -0.89
CA LYS A 338 34.67 -4.72 -1.36
C LYS A 338 34.49 -6.23 -1.25
N SER A 339 33.65 -6.67 -0.32
CA SER A 339 33.47 -8.09 0.05
C SER A 339 32.28 -8.76 -0.63
N ILE A 340 31.28 -7.96 -1.04
CA ILE A 340 30.07 -8.45 -1.68
C ILE A 340 30.37 -8.88 -3.11
N GLY A 341 29.89 -10.05 -3.52
CA GLY A 341 30.03 -10.48 -4.91
C GLY A 341 29.16 -9.63 -5.84
N SER A 342 29.58 -9.54 -7.10
CA SER A 342 28.87 -8.75 -8.12
C SER A 342 27.40 -9.17 -8.25
N GLU A 343 27.11 -10.48 -8.25
CA GLU A 343 25.74 -11.00 -8.33
C GLU A 343 24.88 -10.55 -7.13
N ALA A 344 25.39 -10.70 -5.91
CA ALA A 344 24.71 -10.24 -4.70
C ALA A 344 24.48 -8.71 -4.73
N ALA A 345 25.48 -7.94 -5.19
CA ALA A 345 25.39 -6.49 -5.33
C ALA A 345 24.29 -6.07 -6.32
N TYR A 346 24.20 -6.71 -7.49
CA TYR A 346 23.14 -6.42 -8.47
C TYR A 346 21.74 -6.69 -7.89
N LYS A 347 21.56 -7.83 -7.21
CA LYS A 347 20.30 -8.19 -6.57
C LYS A 347 19.91 -7.20 -5.48
N LEU A 348 20.88 -6.76 -4.68
CA LEU A 348 20.68 -5.77 -3.62
C LEU A 348 20.30 -4.40 -4.21
N ILE A 349 21.04 -3.91 -5.22
CA ILE A 349 20.75 -2.63 -5.88
C ILE A 349 19.37 -2.65 -6.54
N ALA A 350 19.01 -3.75 -7.21
CA ALA A 350 17.67 -3.91 -7.77
C ALA A 350 16.59 -3.82 -6.67
N GLY A 351 16.79 -4.48 -5.53
CA GLY A 351 15.91 -4.36 -4.36
C GLY A 351 15.79 -2.92 -3.85
N MET A 352 16.92 -2.21 -3.74
CA MET A 352 16.96 -0.81 -3.30
C MET A 352 16.18 0.11 -4.24
N VAL A 353 16.33 -0.06 -5.56
CA VAL A 353 15.59 0.71 -6.57
C VAL A 353 14.08 0.45 -6.45
N ILE A 354 13.67 -0.82 -6.30
CA ILE A 354 12.26 -1.17 -6.14
C ILE A 354 11.69 -0.53 -4.86
N SER A 355 12.40 -0.64 -3.73
CA SER A 355 12.01 0.00 -2.47
C SER A 355 11.85 1.52 -2.60
N GLY A 356 12.81 2.20 -3.24
CA GLY A 356 12.76 3.64 -3.47
C GLY A 356 11.57 4.06 -4.34
N LEU A 357 11.31 3.32 -5.43
CA LEU A 357 10.14 3.54 -6.30
C LEU A 357 8.82 3.37 -5.52
N GLN A 358 8.73 2.35 -4.66
CA GLN A 358 7.54 2.13 -3.83
C GLN A 358 7.30 3.26 -2.83
N VAL A 359 8.35 3.75 -2.16
CA VAL A 359 8.23 4.93 -1.27
C VAL A 359 7.64 6.10 -2.05
N PHE A 360 8.21 6.43 -3.22
CA PHE A 360 7.76 7.55 -4.03
C PHE A 360 6.30 7.39 -4.49
N VAL A 361 5.95 6.25 -5.11
CA VAL A 361 4.61 6.01 -5.66
C VAL A 361 3.55 5.99 -4.56
N ARG A 362 3.80 5.32 -3.44
CA ARG A 362 2.85 5.22 -2.32
C ARG A 362 2.68 6.57 -1.61
N SER A 363 3.75 7.34 -1.46
CA SER A 363 3.68 8.71 -0.93
C SER A 363 2.90 9.65 -1.84
N ALA A 364 3.13 9.60 -3.16
CA ALA A 364 2.40 10.43 -4.12
C ALA A 364 0.89 10.14 -4.12
N ASP A 365 0.47 8.89 -3.89
CA ASP A 365 -0.95 8.53 -3.75
C ASP A 365 -1.56 8.94 -2.40
N THR A 366 -0.78 8.83 -1.31
CA THR A 366 -1.33 8.94 0.06
C THR A 366 -1.29 10.38 0.61
N VAL A 367 -0.25 11.16 0.27
CA VAL A 367 -0.09 12.54 0.77
C VAL A 367 -1.30 13.43 0.43
N PRO A 368 -1.83 13.46 -0.82
CA PRO A 368 -2.98 14.30 -1.14
C PRO A 368 -4.25 13.94 -0.36
N LYS A 369 -4.38 12.67 0.07
CA LYS A 369 -5.56 12.18 0.82
C LYS A 369 -5.53 12.55 2.29
N LEU A 370 -4.34 12.76 2.86
CA LEU A 370 -4.14 13.15 4.27
C LEU A 370 -3.82 14.64 4.46
N GLY A 371 -3.41 15.36 3.41
CA GLY A 371 -2.99 16.75 3.51
C GLY A 371 -1.70 16.93 4.31
N CYS A 372 -1.67 17.92 5.22
CA CYS A 372 -0.49 18.27 6.01
C CYS A 372 0.07 17.11 6.87
N PRO A 373 -0.76 16.35 7.61
CA PRO A 373 -0.29 15.13 8.30
C PRO A 373 0.41 14.14 7.37
N GLY A 374 -0.11 13.94 6.15
CA GLY A 374 0.49 13.06 5.15
C GLY A 374 1.88 13.53 4.72
N LEU A 375 2.04 14.84 4.50
CA LEU A 375 3.32 15.45 4.17
C LEU A 375 4.33 15.30 5.32
N ALA A 376 3.92 15.60 6.55
CA ALA A 376 4.78 15.49 7.74
C ALA A 376 5.30 14.06 7.95
N LEU A 377 4.46 13.04 7.71
CA LEU A 377 4.86 11.63 7.83
C LEU A 377 5.71 11.15 6.65
N THR A 378 5.53 11.72 5.46
CA THR A 378 6.27 11.33 4.25
C THR A 378 7.66 11.94 4.18
N LEU A 379 7.84 13.16 4.70
CA LEU A 379 9.11 13.89 4.62
C LEU A 379 10.30 13.09 5.19
N PRO A 380 10.21 12.46 6.38
CA PRO A 380 11.28 11.58 6.88
C PRO A 380 11.61 10.44 5.94
N SER A 381 10.59 9.82 5.32
CA SER A 381 10.80 8.72 4.37
C SER A 381 11.57 9.18 3.13
N MET A 382 11.26 10.38 2.60
CA MET A 382 11.99 10.94 1.46
C MET A 382 13.43 11.33 1.81
N ILE A 383 13.68 11.85 3.02
CA ILE A 383 15.03 12.12 3.52
C ILE A 383 15.83 10.82 3.60
N ILE A 384 15.23 9.75 4.12
CA ILE A 384 15.87 8.43 4.20
C ILE A 384 16.20 7.88 2.80
N VAL A 385 15.29 8.00 1.82
CA VAL A 385 15.55 7.58 0.44
C VAL A 385 16.70 8.38 -0.18
N ALA A 386 16.70 9.70 -0.03
CA ALA A 386 17.77 10.56 -0.52
C ALA A 386 19.12 10.20 0.13
N TRP A 387 19.10 9.93 1.44
CA TRP A 387 20.27 9.49 2.19
C TRP A 387 20.78 8.12 1.70
N ALA A 388 19.90 7.15 1.51
CA ALA A 388 20.28 5.85 0.94
C ALA A 388 20.91 5.98 -0.46
N GLY A 389 20.34 6.85 -1.31
CA GLY A 389 20.91 7.17 -2.62
C GLY A 389 22.31 7.79 -2.53
N ALA A 390 22.50 8.73 -1.59
CA ALA A 390 23.81 9.33 -1.33
C ALA A 390 24.83 8.28 -0.87
N LYS A 391 24.47 7.38 0.05
CA LYS A 391 25.35 6.28 0.50
C LYS A 391 25.81 5.40 -0.67
N VAL A 392 24.88 4.97 -1.53
CA VAL A 392 25.21 4.17 -2.71
C VAL A 392 26.12 4.95 -3.67
N TYR A 393 25.83 6.22 -3.93
CA TYR A 393 26.68 7.06 -4.80
C TYR A 393 28.10 7.22 -4.24
N TYR A 394 28.22 7.58 -2.97
CA TYR A 394 29.51 7.82 -2.33
C TYR A 394 30.29 6.53 -2.06
N ALA A 395 29.66 5.37 -2.01
CA ALA A 395 30.37 4.09 -1.98
C ALA A 395 31.30 3.91 -3.19
N PHE A 396 30.97 4.48 -4.35
CA PHE A 396 31.85 4.47 -5.54
C PHE A 396 32.92 5.58 -5.53
N HIS A 397 32.74 6.65 -4.75
CA HIS A 397 33.59 7.85 -4.81
C HIS A 397 34.56 7.96 -3.63
N CYS A 398 34.18 7.47 -2.45
CA CYS A 398 35.05 7.48 -1.29
C CYS A 398 36.05 6.32 -1.37
N SER A 399 37.33 6.58 -1.06
CA SER A 399 38.39 5.56 -1.07
C SER A 399 38.14 4.42 -0.07
N GLY A 400 37.48 4.73 1.05
CA GLY A 400 37.03 3.76 2.04
C GLY A 400 35.66 3.14 1.75
N HIS A 401 34.98 3.57 0.68
CA HIS A 401 33.59 3.25 0.34
C HIS A 401 32.54 3.59 1.40
N VAL A 402 32.93 4.24 2.50
CA VAL A 402 32.06 4.63 3.61
C VAL A 402 31.85 6.15 3.61
N TRP A 403 30.60 6.56 3.75
CA TRP A 403 30.16 7.94 3.77
C TRP A 403 29.06 8.17 4.81
N ASN A 404 29.24 9.22 5.60
CA ASN A 404 28.25 9.68 6.57
C ASN A 404 27.81 11.11 6.26
N LEU A 405 26.56 11.42 6.57
CA LEU A 405 25.97 12.74 6.32
C LEU A 405 26.72 13.87 7.03
N THR A 406 27.26 13.62 8.22
CA THR A 406 27.93 14.62 9.06
C THR A 406 29.43 14.70 8.81
N THR A 407 30.11 13.59 8.53
CA THR A 407 31.57 13.53 8.42
C THR A 407 32.08 13.41 6.98
N GLY A 408 31.19 13.25 5.99
CA GLY A 408 31.56 13.02 4.60
C GLY A 408 32.18 11.64 4.39
N CYS A 409 33.12 11.53 3.45
CA CYS A 409 33.87 10.30 3.21
C CYS A 409 34.73 9.95 4.43
N VAL A 410 34.44 8.81 5.06
CA VAL A 410 35.27 8.29 6.13
C VAL A 410 36.41 7.54 5.45
N GLY A 411 37.57 8.20 5.35
CA GLY A 411 38.79 7.53 4.94
C GLY A 411 39.00 6.36 5.90
N GLY A 412 39.18 5.15 5.37
CA GLY A 412 39.72 4.05 6.17
C GLY A 412 41.06 4.54 6.64
N THR A 413 41.10 5.12 7.83
CA THR A 413 42.32 5.57 8.44
C THR A 413 43.16 4.31 8.49
N GLY A 414 44.18 4.27 7.64
CA GLY A 414 45.38 3.56 8.03
C GLY A 414 45.63 4.04 9.44
N VAL A 415 45.36 3.18 10.41
CA VAL A 415 46.22 3.09 11.57
C VAL A 415 47.59 3.05 10.94
N ALA A 416 48.27 4.21 10.92
CA ALA A 416 49.71 4.21 10.71
C ALA A 416 50.18 3.15 11.71
N PRO A 417 50.83 2.06 11.26
CA PRO A 417 51.28 1.03 12.18
C PRO A 417 52.02 1.77 13.29
N ALA A 418 51.55 1.64 14.52
CA ALA A 418 52.28 2.16 15.65
C ALA A 418 53.65 1.49 15.55
N THR A 419 54.65 2.26 15.10
CA THR A 419 56.05 1.87 15.18
C THR A 419 56.33 1.74 16.67
N VAL A 420 56.29 0.50 17.15
CA VAL A 420 56.84 0.10 18.44
C VAL A 420 58.36 0.12 18.33
#